data_AF-A0A5E4VHM3-F1
#
_entry.id   AF-A0A5E4VHM3-F1
#
_cell.length_a   1.000
_cell.length_b   1.000
_cell.length_c   1.000
_cell.angle_alpha   90.00
_cell.angle_beta   90.00
_cell.angle_gamma   90.00
#
_symmetry.space_group_name_H-M   'P 1'
#
loop_
_entity.id
_entity.type
_entity.pdbx_description
1 polymer ?
#
loop_
_entity_poly.entity_id
_entity_poly.type
_entity_poly.pdbx_seq_one_letter_code
_entity_poly.pdbx_strand_id
1 'polypeptide(L)'
;MLVKVVLGTLAGVVMMHAAHAEDAGDWITAAETSKSVWQGKRGSGTITNVDGKKNNGYKYLYQKKNKTNNTYDYGQALVLLESCRKGYGFVYYNGMEGQYVSKDQFVRFGPTVADNIGTLACLSWDNETGQISLAEKKDAWEFIASVKDSGNKVYLKNDTARKRAYKGKPSVSILSRFDNLRENTFDYNEVIIASADCERGYGTLYELNFDGGVSDKWDIALNGKSVASAVGDAVCSKR
;
A
#
# COMPACT_ATOMS: atom_id res chain seq x y z
N MET A 1 8.53 13.18 4.97
CA MET A 1 9.39 12.10 5.50
C MET A 1 8.88 10.79 4.92
N LEU A 2 9.70 10.11 4.11
CA LEU A 2 9.41 8.75 3.65
C LEU A 2 9.49 7.81 4.86
N VAL A 3 8.46 6.98 5.06
CA VAL A 3 8.39 6.05 6.19
C VAL A 3 9.13 4.78 5.79
N LYS A 4 10.41 4.67 6.18
CA LYS A 4 11.21 3.47 6.01
C LYS A 4 10.70 2.34 6.91
N VAL A 5 10.38 1.20 6.34
CA VAL A 5 9.85 0.03 7.06
C VAL A 5 10.93 -1.04 7.19
N VAL A 6 11.12 -1.67 8.34
CA VAL A 6 12.14 -2.73 8.51
C VAL A 6 11.77 -4.02 7.71
N LEU A 7 12.72 -4.56 6.93
CA LEU A 7 12.58 -5.77 6.08
C LEU A 7 12.19 -7.04 6.87
N GLY A 8 12.38 -7.03 8.19
CA GLY A 8 12.12 -8.14 9.10
C GLY A 8 10.94 -7.96 10.07
N THR A 9 10.27 -6.80 10.09
CA THR A 9 9.01 -6.65 10.85
C THR A 9 7.85 -7.19 10.01
N LEU A 10 7.84 -8.50 9.78
CA LEU A 10 6.66 -9.20 9.30
C LEU A 10 5.59 -9.10 10.40
N ALA A 11 4.55 -8.30 10.17
CA ALA A 11 3.33 -8.50 10.93
C ALA A 11 2.76 -9.86 10.52
N GLY A 12 2.56 -10.76 11.48
CA GLY A 12 1.87 -12.02 11.21
C GLY A 12 0.46 -11.72 10.71
N VAL A 13 0.14 -12.16 9.49
CA VAL A 13 -1.19 -11.99 8.89
C VAL A 13 -2.02 -13.23 9.22
N VAL A 14 -3.21 -13.04 9.78
CA VAL A 14 -4.21 -14.12 9.88
C VAL A 14 -5.00 -14.15 8.58
N MET A 15 -4.86 -15.24 7.82
CA MET A 15 -5.69 -15.51 6.65
C MET A 15 -7.16 -15.61 7.09
N MET A 16 -8.03 -14.74 6.55
CA MET A 16 -9.48 -14.89 6.69
C MET A 16 -9.93 -16.13 5.90
N HIS A 17 -9.88 -17.31 6.51
CA HIS A 17 -10.65 -18.45 6.02
C HIS A 17 -12.08 -18.29 6.54
N ALA A 18 -13.01 -18.07 5.62
CA ALA A 18 -14.43 -18.22 5.85
C ALA A 18 -14.73 -19.69 6.16
N ALA A 19 -14.75 -20.03 7.45
CA ALA A 19 -15.42 -21.20 7.97
C ALA A 19 -16.07 -20.77 9.28
N HIS A 20 -17.40 -20.67 9.25
CA HIS A 20 -18.21 -20.41 10.44
C HIS A 20 -17.86 -21.45 11.52
N ALA A 21 -17.28 -20.98 12.62
CA ALA A 21 -17.18 -21.70 13.87
C ALA A 21 -17.57 -20.73 14.99
N GLU A 22 -18.66 -21.09 15.67
CA GLU A 22 -19.24 -20.45 16.84
C GLU A 22 -18.25 -20.45 18.01
N ASP A 23 -17.31 -19.49 18.02
CA ASP A 23 -16.69 -18.90 19.24
C ASP A 23 -15.82 -17.68 18.91
N ALA A 24 -16.05 -17.02 17.77
CA ALA A 24 -15.19 -15.96 17.28
C ALA A 24 -15.53 -14.63 17.96
N GLY A 25 -14.72 -14.19 18.93
CA GLY A 25 -14.90 -12.90 19.61
C GLY A 25 -15.08 -11.70 18.67
N ASP A 26 -15.59 -10.59 19.22
CA ASP A 26 -15.95 -9.34 18.53
C ASP A 26 -14.82 -8.68 17.72
N TRP A 27 -13.58 -9.13 17.89
CA TRP A 27 -12.38 -8.49 17.37
C TRP A 27 -11.61 -9.44 16.46
N ILE A 28 -11.20 -8.95 15.29
CA ILE A 28 -10.42 -9.69 14.29
C ILE A 28 -9.02 -9.12 14.27
N THR A 29 -8.00 -9.97 14.44
CA THR A 29 -6.60 -9.53 14.36
C THR A 29 -6.27 -9.06 12.94
N ALA A 30 -5.90 -7.78 12.83
CA ALA A 30 -5.39 -7.19 11.61
C ALA A 30 -3.88 -7.43 11.50
N ALA A 31 -3.13 -7.10 12.56
CA ALA A 31 -1.68 -7.18 12.57
C ALA A 31 -1.15 -7.48 13.97
N GLU A 32 0.03 -8.08 14.03
CA GLU A 32 0.69 -8.38 15.29
C GLU A 32 2.21 -8.17 15.18
N THR A 33 2.80 -7.55 16.20
CA THR A 33 4.25 -7.40 16.38
C THR A 33 4.66 -7.99 17.74
N SER A 34 5.96 -8.01 18.03
CA SER A 34 6.46 -8.39 19.36
C SER A 34 5.92 -7.50 20.50
N LYS A 35 5.52 -6.26 20.20
CA LYS A 35 5.09 -5.27 21.20
C LYS A 35 3.58 -5.05 21.26
N SER A 36 2.85 -5.31 20.17
CA SER A 36 1.44 -4.94 20.11
C SER A 36 0.62 -5.84 19.17
N VAL A 37 -0.69 -5.90 19.42
CA VAL A 37 -1.69 -6.53 18.55
C VAL A 37 -2.69 -5.47 18.12
N TRP A 38 -2.94 -5.36 16.81
CA TRP A 38 -3.98 -4.49 16.24
C TRP A 38 -5.14 -5.35 15.79
N GLN A 39 -6.35 -4.99 16.20
CA GLN A 39 -7.56 -5.74 15.90
C GLN A 39 -8.67 -4.80 15.44
N GLY A 40 -9.50 -5.23 14.48
CA GLY A 40 -10.70 -4.52 14.05
C GLY A 40 -11.96 -5.10 14.68
N LYS A 41 -12.90 -4.24 15.09
CA LYS A 41 -14.19 -4.69 15.62
C LYS A 41 -15.08 -5.16 14.48
N ARG A 42 -15.52 -6.42 14.53
CA ARG A 42 -16.43 -7.01 13.54
C ARG A 42 -17.73 -6.20 13.48
N GLY A 43 -18.23 -5.93 12.27
CA GLY A 43 -19.48 -5.20 12.05
C GLY A 43 -19.42 -3.70 12.40
N SER A 44 -18.26 -3.14 12.72
CA SER A 44 -18.10 -1.69 12.96
C SER A 44 -17.82 -0.88 11.70
N GLY A 45 -17.72 -1.56 10.55
CA GLY A 45 -17.46 -0.97 9.26
C GLY A 45 -18.58 -0.04 8.81
N THR A 46 -18.22 1.06 8.17
CA THR A 46 -19.20 1.93 7.52
C THR A 46 -18.57 2.75 6.40
N ILE A 47 -19.33 2.91 5.32
CA ILE A 47 -19.02 3.86 4.25
C ILE A 47 -19.18 5.29 4.80
N THR A 48 -18.21 6.14 4.50
CA THR A 48 -18.18 7.52 5.00
C THR A 48 -17.83 8.51 3.90
N ASN A 49 -18.19 9.76 4.15
CA ASN A 49 -17.77 10.89 3.34
C ASN A 49 -16.40 11.39 3.81
N VAL A 50 -15.50 11.68 2.88
CA VAL A 50 -14.16 12.19 3.15
C VAL A 50 -13.90 13.39 2.24
N ASP A 51 -13.41 14.49 2.83
CA ASP A 51 -13.10 15.73 2.12
C ASP A 51 -14.27 16.24 1.24
N GLY A 52 -15.49 16.17 1.77
CA GLY A 52 -16.71 16.62 1.10
C GLY A 52 -17.18 15.73 -0.06
N LYS A 53 -16.45 14.65 -0.39
CA LYS A 53 -16.88 13.66 -1.38
C LYS A 53 -17.78 12.63 -0.74
N LYS A 54 -18.86 12.27 -1.43
CA LYS A 54 -19.84 11.30 -0.92
C LYS A 54 -19.31 9.87 -1.07
N ASN A 55 -19.49 9.06 -0.02
CA ASN A 55 -19.30 7.61 -0.03
C ASN A 55 -17.96 7.16 -0.63
N ASN A 56 -16.88 7.88 -0.35
CA ASN A 56 -15.55 7.62 -0.93
C ASN A 56 -14.54 7.05 0.07
N GLY A 57 -14.92 6.91 1.34
CA GLY A 57 -14.11 6.28 2.36
C GLY A 57 -14.83 5.11 3.01
N TYR A 58 -14.05 4.23 3.63
CA TYR A 58 -14.52 3.17 4.51
C TYR A 58 -13.80 3.30 5.84
N LYS A 59 -14.55 3.32 6.94
CA LYS A 59 -13.98 3.40 8.28
C LYS A 59 -14.46 2.25 9.16
N TYR A 60 -13.64 1.84 10.12
CA TYR A 60 -13.98 0.84 11.11
C TYR A 60 -13.28 1.10 12.44
N LEU A 61 -13.80 0.55 13.53
CA LEU A 61 -13.18 0.65 14.85
C LEU A 61 -12.01 -0.34 14.97
N TYR A 62 -10.88 0.14 15.45
CA TYR A 62 -9.75 -0.71 15.80
C TYR A 62 -9.36 -0.53 17.27
N GLN A 63 -8.74 -1.56 17.82
CA GLN A 63 -8.01 -1.50 19.09
C GLN A 63 -6.56 -1.90 18.88
N LYS A 64 -5.67 -1.31 19.66
CA LYS A 64 -4.27 -1.67 19.76
C LYS A 64 -3.98 -2.09 21.19
N LYS A 65 -3.68 -3.37 21.37
CA LYS A 65 -3.23 -3.94 22.64
C LYS A 65 -1.73 -3.82 22.74
N ASN A 66 -1.20 -3.16 23.77
CA ASN A 66 0.20 -3.22 24.13
C ASN A 66 0.46 -4.50 24.96
N LYS A 67 1.38 -5.35 24.49
CA LYS A 67 1.66 -6.65 25.12
C LYS A 67 2.47 -6.54 26.42
N THR A 68 3.24 -5.47 26.59
CA THR A 68 4.13 -5.29 27.74
C THR A 68 3.36 -4.91 29.00
N ASN A 69 2.41 -3.99 28.89
CA ASN A 69 1.65 -3.44 30.03
C ASN A 69 0.15 -3.80 29.97
N ASN A 70 -0.28 -4.56 28.97
CA ASN A 70 -1.66 -5.00 28.77
C ASN A 70 -2.69 -3.83 28.66
N THR A 71 -2.26 -2.67 28.15
CA THR A 71 -3.14 -1.52 27.90
C THR A 71 -3.74 -1.55 26.50
N TYR A 72 -4.90 -0.89 26.32
CA TYR A 72 -5.61 -0.81 25.06
C TYR A 72 -5.80 0.64 24.64
N ASP A 73 -5.44 0.94 23.39
CA ASP A 73 -5.80 2.17 22.71
C ASP A 73 -6.92 1.87 21.69
N TYR A 74 -7.90 2.76 21.59
CA TYR A 74 -9.01 2.64 20.65
C TYR A 74 -9.02 3.78 19.66
N GLY A 75 -9.44 3.51 18.42
CA GLY A 75 -9.57 4.53 17.39
C GLY A 75 -10.38 4.05 16.20
N GLN A 76 -10.46 4.91 15.19
CA GLN A 76 -11.07 4.61 13.90
C GLN A 76 -9.98 4.58 12.83
N ALA A 77 -9.93 3.51 12.05
CA ALA A 77 -9.10 3.43 10.87
C ALA A 77 -9.97 3.71 9.65
N LEU A 78 -9.49 4.57 8.76
CA LEU A 78 -10.18 4.98 7.55
C LEU A 78 -9.28 4.81 6.33
N VAL A 79 -9.83 4.28 5.25
CA VAL A 79 -9.18 4.22 3.93
C VAL A 79 -10.09 4.83 2.88
N LEU A 80 -9.50 5.42 1.84
CA LEU A 80 -10.25 5.81 0.65
C LEU A 80 -10.55 4.57 -0.20
N LEU A 81 -11.78 4.45 -0.71
CA LEU A 81 -12.20 3.32 -1.55
C LEU A 81 -11.41 3.25 -2.87
N GLU A 82 -10.95 4.40 -3.38
CA GLU A 82 -10.04 4.44 -4.52
C GLU A 82 -8.72 3.72 -4.21
N SER A 83 -8.18 3.88 -3.00
CA SER A 83 -6.97 3.18 -2.55
C SER A 83 -7.16 1.67 -2.50
N CYS A 84 -8.36 1.19 -2.15
CA CYS A 84 -8.68 -0.23 -2.16
C CYS A 84 -8.66 -0.84 -3.57
N ARG A 85 -9.20 -0.13 -4.55
CA ARG A 85 -9.19 -0.53 -5.97
C ARG A 85 -7.79 -0.43 -6.58
N LYS A 86 -7.07 0.64 -6.26
CA LYS A 86 -5.71 0.93 -6.73
C LYS A 86 -4.66 0.01 -6.10
N GLY A 87 -4.95 -0.53 -4.92
CA GLY A 87 -4.06 -1.42 -4.18
C GLY A 87 -3.05 -0.73 -3.27
N TYR A 88 -3.09 0.61 -3.15
CA TYR A 88 -2.23 1.37 -2.23
C TYR A 88 -2.79 2.77 -1.99
N GLY A 89 -2.42 3.36 -0.85
CA GLY A 89 -2.82 4.70 -0.43
C GLY A 89 -2.48 4.95 1.03
N PHE A 90 -3.34 5.68 1.74
CA PHE A 90 -3.15 5.95 3.16
C PHE A 90 -4.23 5.29 4.02
N VAL A 91 -3.82 4.78 5.18
CA VAL A 91 -4.69 4.56 6.34
C VAL A 91 -4.65 5.83 7.16
N TYR A 92 -5.82 6.41 7.43
CA TYR A 92 -5.99 7.54 8.33
C TYR A 92 -6.45 7.02 9.68
N TYR A 93 -5.74 7.39 10.73
CA TYR A 93 -6.08 7.06 12.11
C TYR A 93 -6.76 8.27 12.74
N ASN A 94 -7.97 8.04 13.22
CA ASN A 94 -8.76 9.04 13.91
C ASN A 94 -9.03 8.59 15.35
N GLY A 95 -9.22 9.55 16.25
CA GLY A 95 -9.70 9.28 17.59
C GLY A 95 -11.15 8.79 17.60
N MET A 96 -11.63 8.42 18.79
CA MET A 96 -13.00 7.92 18.95
C MET A 96 -14.08 8.96 18.60
N GLU A 97 -13.76 10.25 18.72
CA GLU A 97 -14.65 11.36 18.32
C GLU A 97 -14.53 11.71 16.83
N GLY A 98 -13.69 11.00 16.07
CA GLY A 98 -13.50 11.18 14.64
C GLY A 98 -12.46 12.24 14.25
N GLN A 99 -11.78 12.85 15.22
CA GLN A 99 -10.68 13.79 14.98
C GLN A 99 -9.47 13.07 14.38
N TYR A 100 -8.84 13.70 13.38
CA TYR A 100 -7.63 13.17 12.76
C TYR A 100 -6.46 13.15 13.74
N VAL A 101 -5.71 12.03 13.78
CA VAL A 101 -4.52 11.85 14.61
C VAL A 101 -3.27 11.73 13.74
N SER A 102 -3.27 10.77 12.80
CA SER A 102 -2.13 10.50 11.93
C SER A 102 -2.56 9.74 10.68
N LYS A 103 -1.62 9.51 9.77
CA LYS A 103 -1.80 8.61 8.63
C LYS A 103 -0.52 7.87 8.33
N ASP A 104 -0.66 6.66 7.82
CA ASP A 104 0.45 5.84 7.30
C ASP A 104 0.16 5.41 5.86
N GLN A 105 1.22 5.24 5.08
CA GLN A 105 1.13 4.61 3.77
C GLN A 105 0.82 3.12 3.95
N PHE A 106 -0.03 2.59 3.06
CA PHE A 106 -0.33 1.18 3.01
C PHE A 106 -0.38 0.67 1.58
N VAL A 107 -0.02 -0.58 1.41
CA VAL A 107 -0.14 -1.38 0.20
C VAL A 107 -0.99 -2.60 0.53
N ARG A 108 -2.00 -2.88 -0.30
CA ARG A 108 -2.82 -4.07 -0.13
C ARG A 108 -1.97 -5.33 -0.17
N PHE A 109 -2.17 -6.19 0.82
CA PHE A 109 -1.42 -7.44 0.99
C PHE A 109 0.09 -7.22 1.20
N GLY A 110 0.47 -6.09 1.79
CA GLY A 110 1.83 -5.83 2.25
C GLY A 110 2.08 -6.34 3.68
N PRO A 111 3.34 -6.37 4.14
CA PRO A 111 3.73 -6.98 5.40
C PRO A 111 3.63 -6.04 6.62
N THR A 112 3.34 -4.75 6.44
CA THR A 112 3.33 -3.79 7.55
C THR A 112 2.03 -3.79 8.35
N VAL A 113 2.06 -3.18 9.52
CA VAL A 113 0.85 -2.93 10.31
C VAL A 113 -0.16 -2.10 9.51
N ALA A 114 0.30 -1.03 8.84
CA ALA A 114 -0.56 -0.17 8.02
C ALA A 114 -1.13 -0.93 6.82
N ASP A 115 -0.32 -1.75 6.14
CA ASP A 115 -0.75 -2.63 5.04
C ASP A 115 -1.90 -3.54 5.47
N ASN A 116 -1.77 -4.15 6.63
CA ASN A 116 -2.75 -5.08 7.17
C ASN A 116 -4.02 -4.37 7.63
N ILE A 117 -3.91 -3.23 8.30
CA ILE A 117 -5.06 -2.40 8.70
C ILE A 117 -5.81 -1.90 7.47
N GLY A 118 -5.10 -1.38 6.47
CA GLY A 118 -5.70 -0.93 5.22
C GLY A 118 -6.31 -2.08 4.41
N THR A 119 -5.64 -3.23 4.36
CA THR A 119 -6.16 -4.45 3.71
C THR A 119 -7.42 -4.95 4.38
N LEU A 120 -7.47 -4.97 5.72
CA LEU A 120 -8.67 -5.35 6.48
C LEU A 120 -9.84 -4.42 6.15
N ALA A 121 -9.61 -3.11 6.07
CA ALA A 121 -10.64 -2.15 5.67
C ALA A 121 -11.20 -2.47 4.28
N CYS A 122 -10.31 -2.68 3.31
CA CYS A 122 -10.70 -3.00 1.93
C CYS A 122 -11.42 -4.35 1.82
N LEU A 123 -10.94 -5.40 2.49
CA LEU A 123 -11.60 -6.71 2.51
C LEU A 123 -12.96 -6.67 3.20
N SER A 124 -13.10 -5.85 4.25
CA SER A 124 -14.39 -5.67 4.92
C SER A 124 -15.40 -5.01 4.00
N TRP A 125 -14.99 -3.96 3.29
CA TRP A 125 -15.81 -3.31 2.27
C TRP A 125 -16.15 -4.25 1.11
N ASP A 126 -15.18 -5.03 0.64
CA ASP A 126 -15.37 -6.03 -0.43
C ASP A 126 -16.45 -7.05 0.00
N ASN A 127 -16.38 -7.52 1.25
CA ASN A 127 -17.37 -8.44 1.82
C ASN A 127 -18.77 -7.82 1.97
N GLU A 128 -18.88 -6.57 2.42
CA GLU A 128 -20.17 -5.87 2.55
C GLU A 128 -20.86 -5.63 1.20
N THR A 129 -20.08 -5.37 0.16
CA THR A 129 -20.60 -5.07 -1.19
C THR A 129 -20.71 -6.29 -2.09
N GLY A 130 -20.10 -7.42 -1.72
CA GLY A 130 -19.95 -8.60 -2.58
C GLY A 130 -19.06 -8.36 -3.81
N GLN A 131 -18.30 -7.25 -3.85
CA GLN A 131 -17.41 -6.89 -4.95
C GLN A 131 -15.96 -7.03 -4.51
N ILE A 132 -15.12 -7.61 -5.37
CA ILE A 132 -13.67 -7.71 -5.10
C ILE A 132 -13.00 -6.47 -5.69
N SER A 133 -12.55 -5.53 -4.84
CA SER A 133 -11.85 -4.33 -5.32
C SER A 133 -10.43 -4.59 -5.79
N LEU A 134 -9.73 -5.55 -5.20
CA LEU A 134 -8.45 -6.08 -5.68
C LEU A 134 -8.22 -7.50 -5.12
N ALA A 135 -7.95 -8.47 -6.00
CA ALA A 135 -7.63 -9.84 -5.61
C ALA A 135 -6.15 -9.98 -5.21
N GLU A 136 -5.87 -10.75 -4.16
CA GLU A 136 -4.50 -11.12 -3.80
C GLU A 136 -3.91 -12.06 -4.86
N LYS A 137 -2.67 -11.81 -5.27
CA LYS A 137 -1.92 -12.67 -6.20
C LYS A 137 -0.57 -13.01 -5.59
N LYS A 138 -0.22 -14.29 -5.58
CA LYS A 138 1.04 -14.79 -5.01
C LYS A 138 2.29 -14.22 -5.69
N ASP A 139 2.17 -13.89 -6.97
CA ASP A 139 3.21 -13.36 -7.86
C ASP A 139 2.97 -11.89 -8.23
N ALA A 140 2.26 -11.14 -7.37
CA ALA A 140 2.02 -9.72 -7.61
C ALA A 140 3.31 -8.90 -7.71
N TRP A 141 4.36 -9.28 -6.98
CA TRP A 141 5.64 -8.56 -6.94
C TRP A 141 6.66 -9.18 -7.90
N GLU A 142 7.13 -8.38 -8.84
CA GLU A 142 8.16 -8.72 -9.81
C GLU A 142 9.50 -8.09 -9.41
N PHE A 143 10.56 -8.89 -9.35
CA PHE A 143 11.91 -8.36 -9.16
C PHE A 143 12.42 -7.76 -10.46
N ILE A 144 12.89 -6.51 -10.42
CA ILE A 144 13.35 -5.79 -11.61
C ILE A 144 14.87 -5.73 -11.68
N ALA A 145 15.51 -5.25 -10.61
CA ALA A 145 16.93 -4.99 -10.63
C ALA A 145 17.52 -4.95 -9.21
N SER A 146 18.84 -5.12 -9.14
CA SER A 146 19.63 -4.86 -7.95
C SER A 146 20.72 -3.83 -8.22
N VAL A 147 21.00 -3.00 -7.21
CA VAL A 147 22.11 -2.06 -7.21
C VAL A 147 23.38 -2.86 -6.92
N LYS A 148 24.34 -2.87 -7.85
CA LYS A 148 25.52 -3.74 -7.79
C LYS A 148 26.32 -3.60 -6.49
N ASP A 149 26.51 -2.37 -6.01
CA ASP A 149 27.41 -2.11 -4.88
C ASP A 149 26.71 -2.34 -3.53
N SER A 150 25.45 -1.93 -3.39
CA SER A 150 24.71 -2.07 -2.13
C SER A 150 23.91 -3.36 -2.02
N GLY A 151 23.67 -4.05 -3.13
CA GLY A 151 22.76 -5.19 -3.22
C GLY A 151 21.28 -4.81 -3.11
N ASN A 152 20.95 -3.53 -2.93
CA ASN A 152 19.57 -3.05 -2.80
C ASN A 152 18.72 -3.49 -3.99
N LYS A 153 17.45 -3.80 -3.76
CA LYS A 153 16.59 -4.42 -4.77
C LYS A 153 15.40 -3.53 -5.08
N VAL A 154 14.97 -3.55 -6.33
CA VAL A 154 13.76 -2.87 -6.79
C VAL A 154 12.76 -3.91 -7.27
N TYR A 155 11.52 -3.77 -6.80
CA TYR A 155 10.40 -4.61 -7.18
C TYR A 155 9.24 -3.74 -7.69
N LEU A 156 8.46 -4.27 -8.62
CA LEU A 156 7.22 -3.64 -9.07
C LEU A 156 6.02 -4.53 -8.75
N LYS A 157 4.90 -3.92 -8.32
CA LYS A 157 3.66 -4.64 -8.02
C LYS A 157 2.74 -4.67 -9.24
N ASN A 158 2.78 -5.74 -10.02
CA ASN A 158 2.17 -5.87 -11.34
C ASN A 158 0.67 -5.59 -11.40
N ASP A 159 -0.08 -6.01 -10.39
CA ASP A 159 -1.53 -5.78 -10.29
C ASP A 159 -1.91 -4.33 -9.95
N THR A 160 -0.93 -3.42 -9.81
CA THR A 160 -1.14 -1.98 -9.62
C THR A 160 -0.80 -1.15 -10.87
N ALA A 161 -0.36 -1.79 -11.96
CA ALA A 161 -0.06 -1.14 -13.21
C ALA A 161 -1.33 -0.50 -13.80
N ARG A 162 -1.23 0.76 -14.22
CA ARG A 162 -2.38 1.52 -14.72
C ARG A 162 -1.98 2.68 -15.62
N LYS A 163 -2.87 2.96 -16.57
CA LYS A 163 -2.83 4.17 -17.40
C LYS A 163 -3.51 5.31 -16.66
N ARG A 164 -2.87 6.48 -16.63
CA ARG A 164 -3.45 7.70 -16.06
C ARG A 164 -2.84 8.93 -16.72
N ALA A 165 -3.49 10.07 -16.57
CA ALA A 165 -2.88 11.35 -16.91
C ALA A 165 -1.93 11.78 -15.78
N TYR A 166 -0.75 12.27 -16.14
CA TYR A 166 0.18 12.95 -15.24
C TYR A 166 0.76 14.17 -15.92
N LYS A 167 0.66 15.32 -15.26
CA LYS A 167 1.04 16.64 -15.82
C LYS A 167 0.45 16.86 -17.24
N GLY A 168 -0.81 16.47 -17.42
CA GLY A 168 -1.54 16.61 -18.69
C GLY A 168 -1.15 15.62 -19.80
N LYS A 169 -0.26 14.65 -19.54
CA LYS A 169 0.18 13.65 -20.52
C LYS A 169 -0.37 12.26 -20.18
N PRO A 170 -0.74 11.45 -21.19
CA PRO A 170 -0.95 10.02 -20.99
C PRO A 170 0.32 9.36 -20.46
N SER A 171 0.17 8.60 -19.37
CA SER A 171 1.27 7.98 -18.64
C SER A 171 0.90 6.58 -18.17
N VAL A 172 1.92 5.77 -17.93
CA VAL A 172 1.81 4.47 -17.27
C VAL A 172 2.45 4.59 -15.90
N SER A 173 1.74 4.12 -14.88
CA SER A 173 2.20 4.12 -13.48
C SER A 173 2.05 2.76 -12.85
N ILE A 174 2.91 2.45 -11.89
CA ILE A 174 2.90 1.19 -11.14
C ILE A 174 3.55 1.42 -9.77
N LEU A 175 3.14 0.66 -8.77
CA LEU A 175 3.75 0.68 -7.45
C LEU A 175 5.13 0.01 -7.48
N SER A 176 6.09 0.64 -6.84
CA SER A 176 7.47 0.17 -6.66
C SER A 176 7.75 -0.07 -5.17
N ARG A 177 8.58 -1.07 -4.88
CA ARG A 177 9.21 -1.29 -3.58
C ARG A 177 10.72 -1.27 -3.73
N PHE A 178 11.39 -0.45 -2.93
CA PHE A 178 12.84 -0.40 -2.84
C PHE A 178 13.28 -1.05 -1.53
N ASP A 179 14.03 -2.15 -1.60
CA ASP A 179 14.58 -2.84 -0.44
C ASP A 179 16.02 -2.35 -0.20
N ASN A 180 16.23 -1.61 0.88
CA ASN A 180 17.54 -1.23 1.42
C ASN A 180 18.07 -2.35 2.32
N LEU A 181 18.93 -3.20 1.77
CA LEU A 181 19.43 -4.37 2.48
C LEU A 181 20.41 -4.01 3.61
N ARG A 182 21.14 -2.90 3.46
CA ARG A 182 22.09 -2.43 4.48
C ARG A 182 21.36 -1.94 5.73
N GLU A 183 20.29 -1.18 5.55
CA GLU A 183 19.47 -0.68 6.66
C GLU A 183 18.43 -1.70 7.11
N ASN A 184 18.31 -2.82 6.39
CA ASN A 184 17.24 -3.79 6.56
C ASN A 184 15.89 -3.09 6.54
N THR A 185 15.65 -2.22 5.54
CA THR A 185 14.40 -1.46 5.38
C THR A 185 13.88 -1.50 3.95
N PHE A 186 12.60 -1.18 3.74
CA PHE A 186 12.02 -0.94 2.43
C PHE A 186 11.12 0.29 2.42
N ASP A 187 10.94 0.84 1.22
CA ASP A 187 10.08 1.99 0.93
C ASP A 187 9.15 1.69 -0.24
N TYR A 188 7.96 2.32 -0.25
CA TYR A 188 7.00 2.24 -1.35
C TYR A 188 6.84 3.59 -2.06
N ASN A 189 6.94 3.58 -3.38
CA ASN A 189 6.70 4.75 -4.23
C ASN A 189 5.86 4.37 -5.46
N GLU A 190 5.15 5.31 -6.07
CA GLU A 190 4.55 5.14 -7.39
C GLU A 190 5.56 5.62 -8.44
N VAL A 191 6.00 4.73 -9.35
CA VAL A 191 6.80 5.13 -10.50
C VAL A 191 5.87 5.45 -11.67
N ILE A 192 6.18 6.48 -12.44
CA ILE A 192 5.36 6.93 -13.57
C ILE A 192 6.20 7.48 -14.72
N ILE A 193 5.83 7.11 -15.94
CA ILE A 193 6.47 7.58 -17.17
C ILE A 193 5.42 7.96 -18.22
N ALA A 194 5.70 8.98 -19.02
CA ALA A 194 4.83 9.37 -20.12
C ALA A 194 4.83 8.27 -21.21
N SER A 195 3.67 7.95 -21.75
CA SER A 195 3.55 6.93 -22.81
C SER A 195 4.37 7.31 -24.06
N ALA A 196 4.46 8.60 -24.38
CA ALA A 196 5.31 9.10 -25.46
C ALA A 196 6.80 8.87 -25.23
N ASP A 197 7.27 8.86 -23.98
CA ASP A 197 8.68 8.59 -23.66
C ASP A 197 8.99 7.09 -23.81
N CYS A 198 8.02 6.23 -23.48
CA CYS A 198 8.12 4.79 -23.79
C CYS A 198 8.22 4.52 -25.30
N GLU A 199 7.41 5.21 -26.12
CA GLU A 199 7.45 5.06 -27.59
C GLU A 199 8.77 5.53 -28.19
N ARG A 200 9.30 6.61 -27.63
CA ARG A 200 10.55 7.22 -28.08
C ARG A 200 11.79 6.42 -27.67
N GLY A 201 11.67 5.58 -26.64
CA GLY A 201 12.80 4.83 -26.08
C GLY A 201 13.66 5.61 -25.08
N TYR A 202 13.27 6.82 -24.71
CA TYR A 202 13.95 7.63 -23.69
C TYR A 202 13.04 8.76 -23.16
N GLY A 203 13.34 9.24 -21.96
CA GLY A 203 12.61 10.33 -21.32
C GLY A 203 12.86 10.40 -19.83
N THR A 204 11.86 10.85 -19.07
CA THR A 204 11.99 11.01 -17.61
C THR A 204 11.03 10.07 -16.86
N LEU A 205 11.59 9.22 -16.00
CA LEU A 205 10.85 8.44 -15.02
C LEU A 205 10.71 9.27 -13.74
N TYR A 206 9.50 9.38 -13.21
CA TYR A 206 9.25 10.06 -11.94
C TYR A 206 8.91 9.05 -10.86
N GLU A 207 9.43 9.28 -9.67
CA GLU A 207 8.92 8.67 -8.45
C GLU A 207 8.01 9.63 -7.71
N LEU A 208 6.86 9.12 -7.33
CA LEU A 208 5.83 9.85 -6.62
C LEU A 208 5.62 9.22 -5.25
N ASN A 209 5.50 10.08 -4.26
CA ASN A 209 4.85 9.74 -3.00
C ASN A 209 3.37 9.40 -3.25
N PHE A 210 2.73 8.73 -2.31
CA PHE A 210 1.31 8.36 -2.46
C PHE A 210 0.33 9.54 -2.50
N ASP A 211 0.77 10.74 -2.07
CA ASP A 211 0.01 11.98 -2.24
C ASP A 211 0.19 12.62 -3.63
N GLY A 212 0.99 12.01 -4.50
CA GLY A 212 1.28 12.47 -5.86
C GLY A 212 2.42 13.49 -5.94
N GLY A 213 3.01 13.89 -4.81
CA GLY A 213 4.20 14.73 -4.78
C GLY A 213 5.42 13.97 -5.35
N VAL A 214 6.22 14.64 -6.16
CA VAL A 214 7.46 14.05 -6.72
C VAL A 214 8.47 13.87 -5.60
N SER A 215 8.89 12.64 -5.35
CA SER A 215 10.00 12.32 -4.44
C SER A 215 11.34 12.34 -5.17
N ASP A 216 11.38 11.82 -6.40
CA ASP A 216 12.58 11.82 -7.23
C ASP A 216 12.23 11.77 -8.73
N LYS A 217 13.22 11.98 -9.60
CA LYS A 217 13.11 11.78 -11.05
C LYS A 217 14.46 11.37 -11.65
N TRP A 218 14.40 10.56 -12.71
CA TRP A 218 15.57 10.14 -13.46
C TRP A 218 15.35 10.25 -14.95
N ASP A 219 16.35 10.77 -15.65
CA ASP A 219 16.41 10.67 -17.09
C ASP A 219 16.89 9.26 -17.46
N ILE A 220 16.14 8.61 -18.34
CA ILE A 220 16.35 7.22 -18.71
C ILE A 220 16.45 7.08 -20.22
N ALA A 221 17.25 6.10 -20.63
CA ALA A 221 17.14 5.46 -21.94
C ALA A 221 16.68 4.02 -21.72
N LEU A 222 15.69 3.57 -22.48
CA LEU A 222 15.21 2.20 -22.48
C LEU A 222 16.31 1.27 -23.02
N ASN A 223 16.36 0.03 -22.53
CA ASN A 223 17.45 -0.94 -22.75
C ASN A 223 18.83 -0.43 -22.28
N GLY A 224 18.85 0.54 -21.36
CA GLY A 224 20.07 1.03 -20.74
C GLY A 224 20.61 0.08 -19.66
N LYS A 225 21.79 0.39 -19.13
CA LYS A 225 22.49 -0.44 -18.12
C LYS A 225 22.24 -0.01 -16.67
N SER A 226 21.40 0.99 -16.44
CA SER A 226 21.11 1.51 -15.10
C SER A 226 19.87 0.84 -14.49
N VAL A 227 19.75 0.89 -13.15
CA VAL A 227 18.53 0.43 -12.45
C VAL A 227 17.31 1.23 -12.93
N ALA A 228 17.44 2.54 -13.11
CA ALA A 228 16.35 3.38 -13.59
C ALA A 228 15.92 3.00 -15.02
N SER A 229 16.86 2.64 -15.89
CA SER A 229 16.55 2.09 -17.22
C SER A 229 15.75 0.79 -17.13
N ALA A 230 16.18 -0.17 -16.30
CA ALA A 230 15.48 -1.44 -16.11
C ALA A 230 14.06 -1.25 -15.56
N VAL A 231 13.87 -0.32 -14.60
CA VAL A 231 12.54 0.07 -14.12
C VAL A 231 11.73 0.70 -15.24
N GLY A 232 12.31 1.62 -16.01
CA GLY A 232 11.67 2.22 -17.17
C GLY A 232 11.19 1.19 -18.20
N ASP A 233 12.03 0.24 -18.56
CA ASP A 233 11.72 -0.87 -19.46
C ASP A 233 10.53 -1.68 -18.93
N ALA A 234 10.58 -2.06 -17.65
CA ALA A 234 9.52 -2.82 -17.00
C ALA A 234 8.20 -2.05 -16.97
N VAL A 235 8.20 -0.76 -16.63
CA VAL A 235 6.99 0.09 -16.60
C VAL A 235 6.42 0.26 -18.00
N CYS A 236 7.26 0.55 -18.99
CA CYS A 236 6.84 0.72 -20.38
C CYS A 236 6.27 -0.56 -21.00
N SER A 237 6.70 -1.74 -20.54
CA SER A 237 6.12 -3.03 -20.96
C SER A 237 4.67 -3.22 -20.52
N LYS A 238 4.19 -2.45 -19.52
CA LYS A 238 2.80 -2.49 -19.01
C LYS A 238 1.88 -1.46 -19.70
N ARG A 239 2.36 -0.79 -20.74
CA ARG A 239 1.60 0.18 -21.54
C ARG A 239 0.48 -0.46 -22.35
#